data_AF-A0A372LID6-F1
#
_entry.id   AF-A0A372LID6-F1
#
_cell.length_a   1.000
_cell.length_b   1.000
_cell.length_c   1.000
_cell.angle_alpha   90.00
_cell.angle_beta   90.00
_cell.angle_gamma   90.00
#
_symmetry.space_group_name_H-M   'P 1'
#
loop_
_entity.id
_entity.type
_entity.pdbx_description
1 polymer ?
#
loop_
_entity_poly.entity_id
_entity_poly.type
_entity_poly.pdbx_seq_one_letter_code
_entity_poly.pdbx_strand_id
1 'polypeptide(L)'
;MLYDLRESGQIEQYADLIAFLFRDDYYNRDCEEDNLVEVILAKQRNGPIGTVKLAFHKEYGSLKSSQGLHLRFRHFPASNSRYDEIYDFKRSLSEKQVSERLLNI
;
A
#
# COMPACT_ATOMS: atom_id res chain seq x y z
N MET A 1 -11.26 -4.58 -8.44
CA MET A 1 -9.81 -4.32 -8.46
C MET A 1 -9.15 -5.10 -9.58
N LEU A 2 -8.81 -6.40 -9.47
CA LEU A 2 -8.26 -7.11 -10.65
C LEU A 2 -9.30 -7.34 -11.76
N TYR A 3 -10.58 -7.48 -11.39
CA TYR A 3 -11.69 -7.57 -12.34
C TYR A 3 -11.74 -6.39 -13.35
N ASP A 4 -11.23 -5.22 -12.96
CA ASP A 4 -11.21 -4.04 -13.83
C ASP A 4 -10.22 -4.22 -15.01
N LEU A 5 -9.33 -5.21 -14.92
CA LEU A 5 -8.41 -5.63 -15.97
C LEU A 5 -8.91 -6.87 -16.75
N ARG A 6 -10.11 -7.38 -16.48
CA ARG A 6 -10.63 -8.60 -17.10
C ARG A 6 -10.68 -8.52 -18.63
N GLU A 7 -11.07 -7.35 -19.14
CA GLU A 7 -11.16 -7.09 -20.59
C GLU A 7 -9.82 -6.69 -21.22
N SER A 8 -8.76 -6.57 -20.40
CA SER A 8 -7.41 -6.22 -20.86
C SER A 8 -6.62 -7.43 -21.38
N GLY A 9 -7.30 -8.58 -21.54
CA GLY A 9 -6.70 -9.83 -22.02
C GLY A 9 -5.86 -10.49 -20.94
N GLN A 10 -4.59 -10.77 -21.22
CA GLN A 10 -3.73 -11.55 -20.32
C GLN A 10 -2.79 -10.68 -19.46
N ILE A 11 -2.97 -9.36 -19.42
CA ILE A 11 -2.10 -8.45 -18.67
C ILE A 11 -2.10 -8.79 -17.19
N GLU A 12 -3.26 -9.12 -16.61
CA GLU A 12 -3.38 -9.60 -15.24
C GLU A 12 -2.47 -10.81 -14.99
N GLN A 13 -2.35 -11.72 -15.95
CA GLN A 13 -1.59 -12.97 -15.79
C GLN A 13 -0.09 -12.75 -15.95
N TYR A 14 0.31 -11.93 -16.92
CA TYR A 14 1.71 -11.72 -17.26
C TYR A 14 2.43 -10.67 -16.42
N ALA A 15 1.73 -9.70 -15.85
CA ALA A 15 2.37 -8.65 -15.05
C ALA A 15 3.04 -9.23 -13.78
N ASP A 16 4.27 -8.80 -13.51
CA ASP A 16 4.98 -9.12 -12.26
C ASP A 16 4.44 -8.31 -11.09
N LEU A 17 4.09 -7.05 -11.36
CA LEU A 17 3.53 -6.08 -10.42
C LEU A 17 2.30 -5.41 -11.03
N ILE A 18 1.23 -5.32 -10.23
CA ILE A 18 0.05 -4.52 -10.56
C ILE A 18 -0.20 -3.60 -9.37
N ALA A 19 -0.21 -2.30 -9.62
CA ALA A 19 -0.56 -1.29 -8.64
C ALA A 19 -1.76 -0.48 -9.13
N PHE A 20 -2.76 -0.31 -8.28
CA PHE A 20 -3.85 0.64 -8.51
C PHE A 20 -3.57 1.92 -7.73
N LEU A 21 -4.03 3.04 -8.29
CA LEU A 21 -4.03 4.33 -7.63
C LEU A 21 -5.48 4.69 -7.30
N PHE A 22 -5.73 5.01 -6.04
CA PHE A 22 -7.03 5.49 -5.59
C PHE A 22 -6.88 6.80 -4.85
N ARG A 23 -7.79 7.74 -5.12
CA ARG A 23 -7.78 9.08 -4.52
C ARG A 23 -9.19 9.39 -4.04
N ASP A 24 -9.39 9.35 -2.73
CA ASP A 24 -10.74 9.51 -2.15
C ASP A 24 -11.28 10.93 -2.37
N ASP A 25 -10.41 11.93 -2.23
CA ASP A 25 -10.73 13.36 -2.44
C ASP A 25 -11.28 13.69 -3.84
N TYR A 26 -11.07 12.82 -4.83
CA TYR A 26 -11.54 13.02 -6.20
C TYR A 26 -13.01 12.65 -6.34
N TYR A 27 -13.44 11.62 -5.60
CA TYR A 27 -14.79 11.09 -5.65
C TYR A 27 -15.65 11.64 -4.51
N ASN A 28 -15.03 11.94 -3.36
CA ASN A 28 -15.68 12.48 -2.17
C ASN A 28 -15.08 13.85 -1.82
N ARG A 29 -15.86 14.92 -2.02
CA ARG A 29 -15.41 16.29 -1.74
C ARG A 29 -15.38 16.62 -0.24
N ASP A 30 -16.07 15.84 0.59
CA ASP A 30 -16.12 16.01 2.04
C ASP A 30 -15.15 15.06 2.77
N CYS A 31 -14.10 14.60 2.07
CA CYS A 31 -13.12 13.67 2.61
C CYS A 31 -12.29 14.31 3.74
N GLU A 32 -12.11 13.59 4.85
CA GLU A 32 -11.26 14.01 5.98
C GLU A 32 -9.75 13.96 5.61
N GLU A 33 -9.39 13.10 4.66
CA GLU A 33 -8.01 12.83 4.21
C GLU A 33 -7.75 13.46 2.83
N ASP A 34 -7.80 14.80 2.74
CA ASP A 34 -7.52 15.52 1.48
C ASP A 34 -6.04 15.37 1.06
N ASN A 35 -5.81 15.33 -0.26
CA ASN A 35 -4.49 15.22 -0.89
C ASN A 35 -3.72 13.93 -0.56
N LEU A 36 -4.42 12.85 -0.24
CA LEU A 36 -3.83 11.52 -0.08
C LEU A 36 -4.17 10.62 -1.27
N VAL A 37 -3.17 9.88 -1.73
CA VAL A 37 -3.31 8.83 -2.75
C VAL A 37 -2.94 7.50 -2.12
N GLU A 38 -3.83 6.53 -2.27
CA GLU A 38 -3.57 5.15 -1.94
C GLU A 38 -2.95 4.43 -3.14
N VAL A 39 -1.72 3.94 -2.96
CA VAL A 39 -1.06 3.02 -3.88
C VAL A 39 -1.33 1.60 -3.41
N ILE A 40 -2.16 0.89 -4.16
CA ILE A 40 -2.62 -0.46 -3.81
C ILE A 40 -1.86 -1.46 -4.67
N LEU A 41 -0.85 -2.10 -4.09
CA LEU A 41 -0.16 -3.23 -4.73
C LEU A 41 -1.11 -4.42 -4.74
N ALA A 42 -1.74 -4.68 -5.87
CA ALA A 42 -2.72 -5.75 -6.04
C ALA A 42 -2.10 -7.06 -6.52
N LYS A 43 -0.93 -6.99 -7.18
CA LYS A 43 -0.13 -8.16 -7.56
C LYS A 43 1.35 -7.86 -7.37
N GLN A 44 2.07 -8.83 -6.81
CA GLN A 44 3.52 -8.82 -6.70
C GLN A 44 3.98 -10.29 -6.71
N ARG A 45 4.70 -10.74 -7.75
CA ARG A 45 5.12 -12.15 -7.85
C ARG A 45 6.10 -12.57 -6.77
N ASN A 46 6.98 -11.65 -6.35
CA ASN A 46 8.13 -11.96 -5.48
C ASN A 46 8.09 -11.20 -4.15
N GLY A 47 6.91 -10.93 -3.60
CA GLY A 47 6.81 -10.13 -2.38
C GLY A 47 5.39 -9.85 -1.93
N PRO A 48 5.25 -9.12 -0.81
CA PRO A 48 3.93 -8.78 -0.29
C PRO A 48 3.17 -7.84 -1.19
N ILE A 49 1.86 -8.02 -1.14
CA ILE A 49 0.87 -7.03 -1.57
C ILE A 49 0.42 -6.19 -0.37
N GLY A 50 -0.12 -4.99 -0.62
CA GLY A 50 -0.51 -4.07 0.43
C GLY A 50 -0.87 -2.69 -0.10
N THR A 51 -1.36 -1.85 0.79
CA THR A 51 -1.70 -0.46 0.46
C THR A 51 -0.74 0.49 1.16
N VAL A 52 -0.25 1.47 0.41
CA VAL A 52 0.61 2.55 0.89
C VAL A 52 -0.09 3.88 0.65
N LYS A 53 -0.25 4.69 1.70
CA LYS A 53 -0.75 6.06 1.56
C LYS A 53 0.42 7.01 1.29
N LEU A 54 0.28 7.85 0.27
CA LEU A 54 1.25 8.88 -0.12
C LEU A 54 0.55 10.24 -0.18
N ALA A 55 1.28 11.29 0.18
CA ALA A 55 0.81 12.66 -0.02
C ALA A 55 0.92 13.03 -1.50
N PHE A 56 -0.15 13.57 -2.08
CA PHE A 56 -0.24 13.98 -3.47
C PHE A 56 -0.32 15.49 -3.60
N HIS A 57 0.72 16.12 -4.12
CA HIS A 57 0.73 17.55 -4.40
C HIS A 57 0.10 17.83 -5.76
N LYS A 58 -1.18 18.18 -5.77
CA LYS A 58 -1.98 18.49 -6.96
C LYS A 58 -1.32 19.53 -7.89
N GLU A 59 -0.72 20.56 -7.31
CA GLU A 59 -0.09 21.68 -8.04
C GLU A 59 1.10 21.24 -8.91
N TYR A 60 1.84 20.23 -8.47
CA TYR A 60 3.07 19.78 -9.13
C TYR A 60 2.94 18.38 -9.73
N GLY A 61 1.80 17.70 -9.54
CA GLY A 61 1.61 16.30 -9.93
C GLY A 61 2.60 15.33 -9.27
N SER A 62 3.05 15.63 -8.04
CA SER A 62 4.11 14.86 -7.37
C SER A 62 3.62 14.09 -6.15
N LEU A 63 4.20 12.91 -5.91
CA LEU A 63 3.94 12.08 -4.74
C LEU A 63 5.08 12.25 -3.72
N LYS A 64 4.75 12.41 -2.45
CA LYS A 64 5.71 12.42 -1.33
C LYS A 64 5.33 11.39 -0.29
N SER A 65 6.33 10.86 0.41
CA SER A 65 6.08 10.07 1.62
C SER A 65 5.35 10.94 2.64
N SER A 66 4.18 10.50 3.11
CA SER A 66 3.59 11.11 4.30
C SER A 66 4.41 10.68 5.53
N GLN A 67 4.58 11.59 6.50
CA GLN A 67 5.17 11.24 7.78
C GLN A 67 4.18 10.34 8.53
N GLY A 68 4.59 9.11 8.85
CA GLY A 68 3.71 8.11 9.46
C GLY A 68 3.18 7.06 8.48
N LEU A 69 4.02 6.58 7.57
CA LEU A 69 3.70 5.56 6.58
C LEU A 69 3.19 4.27 7.27
N HIS A 70 1.88 4.14 7.43
CA HIS A 70 1.27 2.91 7.93
C HIS A 70 1.10 1.94 6.77
N LEU A 71 2.13 1.11 6.54
CA LEU A 71 2.06 0.03 5.56
C LEU A 71 1.07 -1.02 6.05
N ARG A 72 -0.16 -0.98 5.54
CA ARG A 72 -1.13 -2.06 5.77
C ARG A 72 -0.91 -3.15 4.74
N PHE A 73 -0.05 -4.10 5.09
CA PHE A 73 -0.01 -5.39 4.42
C PHE A 73 -1.27 -6.15 4.82
N ARG A 74 -2.21 -6.35 3.88
CA ARG A 74 -3.29 -7.30 4.11
C ARG A 74 -2.65 -8.69 4.08
N HIS A 75 -2.64 -9.35 5.23
CA HIS A 75 -2.25 -10.75 5.34
C HIS A 75 -3.26 -11.59 4.55
N PHE A 76 -2.87 -12.04 3.36
CA PHE A 76 -3.53 -13.16 2.71
C PHE A 76 -2.89 -14.43 3.29
N PRO A 77 -3.67 -15.36 3.87
CA PRO A 77 -3.11 -16.60 4.38
C PRO A 77 -2.56 -17.40 3.18
N ALA A 78 -1.26 -17.27 2.94
CA ALA A 78 -0.54 -18.16 2.05
C ALA A 78 -0.27 -19.44 2.84
N SER A 79 -0.57 -20.59 2.26
CA SER A 79 -0.50 -21.92 2.89
C SER A 79 0.91 -22.41 3.28
N ASN A 80 1.90 -21.52 3.44
CA ASN A 80 3.29 -21.87 3.73
C ASN A 80 3.88 -21.08 4.91
N SER A 81 4.01 -21.79 6.03
CA SER A 81 4.40 -21.33 7.38
C SER A 81 5.72 -20.55 7.49
N ARG A 82 6.64 -20.62 6.52
CA ARG A 82 7.92 -19.87 6.57
C ARG A 82 7.80 -18.39 6.23
N TYR A 83 6.76 -17.99 5.50
CA TYR A 83 6.58 -16.59 5.12
C TYR A 83 6.01 -15.76 6.27
N ASP A 84 5.21 -16.38 7.14
CA ASP A 84 4.56 -15.73 8.28
C ASP A 84 5.59 -15.19 9.29
N GLU A 85 6.65 -15.95 9.57
CA GLU A 85 7.73 -15.52 10.48
C GLU A 85 8.47 -14.27 9.97
N ILE A 86 8.70 -14.16 8.66
CA ILE A 86 9.36 -13.00 8.04
C ILE A 86 8.44 -11.77 8.08
N TYR A 87 7.13 -11.97 7.90
CA TYR A 87 6.14 -10.90 7.97
C TYR A 87 5.96 -10.37 9.39
N ASP A 88 5.84 -11.25 10.37
CA ASP A 88 5.73 -10.88 11.78
C ASP A 88 7.00 -10.17 12.26
N PHE A 89 8.18 -10.61 11.80
CA PHE A 89 9.43 -9.94 12.10
C PHE A 89 9.48 -8.51 11.54
N LYS A 90 9.15 -8.31 10.25
CA LYS A 90 9.15 -6.97 9.63
C LYS A 90 8.10 -6.05 10.24
N ARG A 91 6.94 -6.58 10.63
CA ARG A 91 5.91 -5.84 11.37
C ARG A 91 6.43 -5.37 12.72
N SER A 92 7.09 -6.25 13.48
CA SER A 92 7.68 -5.91 14.77
C SER A 92 8.76 -4.82 14.67
N LEU A 93 9.54 -4.81 13.57
CA LEU A 93 10.54 -3.78 13.32
C LEU A 93 9.91 -2.42 13.01
N SER A 94 8.87 -2.40 12.18
CA SER A 94 8.14 -1.17 11.86
C SER A 94 7.44 -0.59 13.10
N GLU A 95 6.83 -1.43 13.93
CA GLU A 95 6.16 -1.01 15.17
C GLU A 95 7.18 -0.47 16.19
N LYS A 96 8.35 -1.12 16.34
CA LYS A 96 9.43 -0.64 17.21
C LYS A 96 9.98 0.72 16.76
N GLN A 97 10.28 0.89 15.48
CA GLN A 97 10.81 2.16 14.95
C GLN A 97 9.83 3.34 15.10
N VAL A 98 8.53 3.08 15.02
CA VAL A 98 7.49 4.09 15.28
C VAL A 98 7.42 4.42 16.79
N SER A 99 7.52 3.41 17.66
CA SER A 99 7.48 3.62 19.12
C SER A 99 8.71 4.38 19.66
N GLU A 100 9.91 4.10 19.15
CA GLU A 100 11.15 4.78 19.56
C GLU A 100 11.19 6.26 19.13
N ARG A 101 10.45 6.63 18.09
CA ARG A 101 10.30 8.04 17.67
C ARG A 101 9.29 8.81 18.51
N LEU A 102 8.32 8.14 19.12
CA LEU A 102 7.31 8.77 19.98
C LEU A 102 7.76 8.90 21.44
N LEU A 103 8.73 8.11 21.89
CA LEU A 103 9.31 8.16 23.24
C LEU A 103 10.44 9.22 23.42
N ASN A 104 10.90 9.83 22.33
CA ASN A 104 11.93 10.88 22.35
C ASN A 104 11.34 12.30 22.17
N ILE A 105 10.07 12.49 22.50
CA ILE A 105 9.35 13.77 22.60
C ILE A 105 8.87 13.92 24.03
#